data_AF-A0A1K0G7Y4-F1
#
_entry.id   AF-A0A1K0G7Y4-F1
#
_cell.length_a   1.000
_cell.length_b   1.000
_cell.length_c   1.000
_cell.angle_alpha   90.00
_cell.angle_beta   90.00
_cell.angle_gamma   90.00
#
_symmetry.space_group_name_H-M   'P 1'
#
loop_
_entity.id
_entity.type
_entity.pdbx_description
1 polymer ?
#
loop_
_entity_poly.entity_id
_entity_poly.type
_entity_poly.pdbx_seq_one_letter_code
_entity_poly.pdbx_strand_id
1 'polypeptide(L)'
;MFAPVVALVGLTGSGIVSGLALSYPLLINTHFIDQQGANISPPTPWVANLDTAQRLTLWERAYKAGLMTIPTLSLLVSACLTTFALTHGTNNTSSLAQHLDVNWELRKRLLLASAALTSSVLPFTVVAMLPINKKLMALRKAANNKEPVNENEVDSLFKKWARLQNVRVTASVSSFVLALYSFIAV
;
A
#
# COMPACT_ATOMS: atom_id res chain seq x y z
N MET A 1 -28.00 6.92 -12.01
CA MET A 1 -27.23 8.16 -12.27
C MET A 1 -25.82 8.18 -11.67
N PHE A 2 -25.56 7.61 -10.48
CA PHE A 2 -24.23 7.74 -9.81
C PHE A 2 -23.19 6.65 -10.13
N ALA A 3 -23.59 5.52 -10.73
CA ALA A 3 -22.70 4.40 -11.04
C ALA A 3 -21.38 4.78 -11.76
N PRO A 4 -21.37 5.61 -12.83
CA PRO A 4 -20.12 5.99 -13.50
C PRO A 4 -19.19 6.85 -12.64
N VAL A 5 -19.74 7.71 -11.78
CA VAL A 5 -18.94 8.51 -10.83
C VAL A 5 -18.30 7.62 -9.78
N VAL A 6 -19.07 6.65 -9.25
CA VAL A 6 -18.57 5.69 -8.26
C VAL A 6 -17.46 4.80 -8.84
N ALA A 7 -17.61 4.35 -10.08
CA ALA A 7 -16.56 3.61 -10.80
C ALA A 7 -15.29 4.43 -10.99
N LEU A 8 -15.42 5.70 -11.42
CA LEU A 8 -14.29 6.60 -11.63
C LEU A 8 -13.53 6.87 -10.33
N VAL A 9 -14.25 7.14 -9.24
CA VAL A 9 -13.67 7.35 -7.91
C VAL A 9 -12.97 6.09 -7.41
N GLY A 10 -13.57 4.91 -7.59
CA GLY A 10 -12.96 3.63 -7.24
C GLY A 10 -11.67 3.37 -8.02
N LEU A 11 -11.69 3.56 -9.35
CA LEU A 11 -10.52 3.34 -10.21
C LEU A 11 -9.39 4.34 -9.91
N THR A 12 -9.72 5.63 -9.83
CA THR A 12 -8.72 6.68 -9.55
C THR A 12 -8.12 6.50 -8.16
N GLY A 13 -8.96 6.21 -7.16
CA GLY A 13 -8.51 5.93 -5.80
C GLY A 13 -7.60 4.71 -5.72
N SER A 14 -7.93 3.63 -6.46
CA SER A 14 -7.08 2.43 -6.51
C SER A 14 -5.70 2.71 -7.12
N GLY A 15 -5.64 3.55 -8.15
CA GLY A 15 -4.39 4.05 -8.73
C GLY A 15 -3.56 4.85 -7.73
N ILE A 16 -4.17 5.80 -7.01
CA ILE A 16 -3.49 6.58 -5.97
C ILE A 16 -2.94 5.68 -4.86
N VAL A 17 -3.74 4.71 -4.37
CA VAL A 17 -3.30 3.77 -3.34
C VAL A 17 -2.12 2.94 -3.83
N SER A 18 -2.16 2.42 -5.06
CA SER A 18 -1.05 1.66 -5.63
C SER A 18 0.23 2.51 -5.80
N GLY A 19 0.11 3.75 -6.26
CA GLY A 19 1.24 4.67 -6.41
C GLY A 19 1.87 5.07 -5.08
N LEU A 20 1.04 5.40 -4.09
CA LEU A 20 1.49 5.66 -2.73
C LEU A 20 2.09 4.43 -2.07
N ALA A 21 1.61 3.22 -2.37
CA ALA A 21 2.22 1.99 -1.87
C ALA A 21 3.60 1.77 -2.52
N LEU A 22 3.71 1.94 -3.84
CA LEU A 22 4.94 1.75 -4.62
C LEU A 22 6.04 2.78 -4.32
N SER A 23 5.69 3.99 -3.89
CA SER A 23 6.70 5.00 -3.54
C SER A 23 7.59 4.56 -2.37
N TYR A 24 7.08 3.74 -1.46
CA TYR A 24 7.85 3.24 -0.31
C TYR A 24 9.00 2.31 -0.70
N PRO A 25 8.81 1.23 -1.48
CA PRO A 25 9.92 0.39 -1.91
C PRO A 25 10.90 1.13 -2.83
N LEU A 26 10.43 2.08 -3.62
CA LEU A 26 11.28 2.83 -4.56
C LEU A 26 12.14 3.90 -3.88
N LEU A 27 11.60 4.60 -2.87
CA LEU A 27 12.27 5.74 -2.25
C LEU A 27 12.83 5.45 -0.84
N ILE A 28 12.21 4.52 -0.10
CA ILE A 28 12.47 4.37 1.35
C ILE A 28 13.13 3.02 1.66
N ASN A 29 12.78 1.93 0.98
CA ASN A 29 13.36 0.61 1.29
C ASN A 29 14.87 0.53 1.03
N THR A 30 15.42 1.35 0.14
CA THR A 30 16.89 1.44 -0.10
C THR A 30 17.63 1.80 1.20
N HIS A 31 17.03 2.63 2.06
CA HIS A 31 17.58 2.98 3.38
C HIS A 31 17.43 1.88 4.45
N PHE A 32 16.70 0.80 4.16
CA PHE A 32 16.37 -0.27 5.11
C PHE A 32 16.94 -1.63 4.73
N ILE A 33 17.19 -1.85 3.44
CA ILE A 33 17.73 -3.10 2.90
C ILE A 33 19.25 -3.04 2.88
N ASP A 34 19.80 -1.92 2.44
CA ASP A 34 21.24 -1.70 2.39
C ASP A 34 21.75 -1.46 3.82
N GLN A 35 22.94 -1.98 4.12
CA GLN A 35 23.62 -1.60 5.35
C GLN A 35 23.87 -0.09 5.31
N GLN A 36 23.71 0.59 6.44
CA GLN A 36 24.01 2.01 6.60
C GLN A 36 24.63 2.25 7.98
N GLY A 37 25.49 3.25 8.12
CA GLY A 37 26.17 3.64 9.35
C GLY A 37 27.69 3.78 9.18
N ALA A 38 28.41 3.83 10.31
CA ALA A 38 29.87 3.97 10.35
C ALA A 38 30.66 2.77 9.78
N ASN A 39 29.97 1.69 9.39
CA ASN A 39 30.57 0.39 9.06
C ASN A 39 30.76 0.14 7.54
N ILE A 40 30.69 1.17 6.69
CA ILE A 40 30.75 0.97 5.23
C ILE A 40 31.67 2.00 4.57
N SER A 41 32.77 1.49 4.03
CA SER A 41 33.67 2.18 3.10
C SER A 41 33.82 1.32 1.85
N PRO A 42 33.42 1.79 0.64
CA PRO A 42 32.78 3.08 0.36
C PRO A 42 31.28 3.09 0.68
N PRO A 43 30.71 4.25 1.06
CA PRO A 43 29.26 4.41 1.14
C PRO A 43 28.64 4.18 -0.24
N THR A 44 27.51 3.47 -0.30
CA THR A 44 26.75 3.26 -1.55
C THR A 44 26.43 4.62 -2.20
N PRO A 45 26.88 4.88 -3.45
CA PRO A 45 26.85 6.23 -4.03
C PRO A 45 25.45 6.82 -4.23
N TRP A 46 24.41 5.99 -4.15
CA TRP A 46 23.02 6.33 -4.48
C TRP A 46 22.13 6.54 -3.25
N VAL A 47 22.65 6.33 -2.03
CA VAL A 47 21.85 6.34 -0.81
C VAL A 47 22.56 7.10 0.31
N ALA A 48 21.88 8.10 0.89
CA ALA A 48 22.43 8.85 2.03
C ALA A 48 22.76 7.90 3.19
N ASN A 49 23.98 8.00 3.73
CA ASN A 49 24.43 7.20 4.87
C ASN A 49 23.80 7.76 6.16
N LEU A 50 22.76 7.08 6.67
CA LEU A 50 21.98 7.52 7.82
C LEU A 50 22.33 6.67 9.05
N ASP A 51 22.46 7.34 10.20
CA ASP A 51 22.60 6.66 11.49
C ASP A 51 21.28 5.95 11.89
N THR A 52 21.38 4.97 12.78
CA THR A 52 20.26 4.16 13.27
C THR A 52 19.10 5.02 13.80
N ALA A 53 19.40 6.08 14.55
CA ALA A 53 18.37 7.00 15.06
C ALA A 53 17.66 7.79 13.95
N GLN A 54 18.39 8.16 12.90
CA GLN A 54 17.85 8.86 11.73
C GLN A 54 16.97 7.93 10.90
N ARG A 55 17.39 6.68 10.70
CA ARG A 55 16.60 5.64 9.99
C ARG A 55 15.29 5.33 10.73
N LEU A 56 15.33 5.23 12.06
CA LEU A 56 14.13 5.06 12.89
C LEU A 56 13.19 6.27 12.78
N THR A 57 13.74 7.49 12.72
CA THR A 57 12.94 8.72 12.54
C THR A 57 12.29 8.77 11.16
N LEU A 58 13.04 8.42 10.11
CA LEU A 58 12.53 8.34 8.74
C LEU A 58 11.40 7.32 8.65
N TRP A 59 11.61 6.12 9.21
CA TRP A 59 10.60 5.07 9.30
C TRP A 59 9.34 5.55 10.04
N GLU A 60 9.48 6.20 11.19
CA GLU A 60 8.33 6.66 11.99
C GLU A 60 7.46 7.67 11.22
N ARG A 61 8.10 8.64 10.56
CA ARG A 61 7.39 9.64 9.73
C ARG A 61 6.66 8.97 8.57
N ALA A 62 7.34 8.06 7.88
CA ALA A 62 6.76 7.30 6.78
C ALA A 62 5.59 6.43 7.27
N TYR A 63 5.77 5.69 8.36
CA TYR A 63 4.73 4.88 8.98
C TYR A 63 3.48 5.69 9.34
N LYS A 64 3.65 6.86 10.00
CA LYS A 64 2.52 7.72 10.38
C LYS A 64 1.77 8.26 9.16
N ALA A 65 2.48 8.65 8.11
CA ALA A 65 1.86 9.11 6.86
C ALA A 65 1.05 7.98 6.19
N GLY A 66 1.61 6.76 6.12
CA GLY A 66 0.93 5.60 5.57
C GLY A 66 -0.26 5.12 6.40
N LEU A 67 -0.18 5.23 7.74
CA LEU A 67 -1.23 4.80 8.66
C LEU A 67 -2.53 5.61 8.48
N MET A 68 -2.44 6.90 8.17
CA MET A 68 -3.63 7.74 7.96
C MET A 68 -4.22 7.59 6.55
N THR A 69 -3.35 7.46 5.54
CA THR A 69 -3.76 7.55 4.13
C THR A 69 -4.25 6.21 3.58
N ILE A 70 -3.52 5.12 3.83
CA ILE A 70 -3.80 3.82 3.20
C ILE A 70 -5.14 3.24 3.67
N PRO A 71 -5.49 3.19 4.98
CA PRO A 71 -6.75 2.61 5.42
C PRO A 71 -7.98 3.35 4.89
N THR A 72 -7.97 4.66 4.98
CA THR A 72 -9.08 5.53 4.57
C THR A 72 -9.36 5.39 3.08
N LEU A 73 -8.31 5.47 2.26
CA LEU A 73 -8.44 5.33 0.81
C LEU A 73 -8.80 3.88 0.41
N SER A 74 -8.24 2.87 1.08
CA SER A 74 -8.56 1.46 0.78
C SER A 74 -10.03 1.13 1.05
N LEU A 75 -10.60 1.66 2.14
CA LEU A 75 -12.01 1.49 2.45
C LEU A 75 -12.90 2.21 1.43
N LEU A 76 -12.55 3.44 1.06
CA LEU A 76 -13.29 4.22 0.05
C LEU A 76 -13.27 3.51 -1.30
N VAL A 77 -12.10 3.05 -1.76
CA VAL A 77 -11.96 2.30 -3.02
C VAL A 77 -12.77 1.01 -2.97
N SER A 78 -12.66 0.24 -1.88
CA SER A 78 -13.43 -0.99 -1.72
C SER A 78 -14.93 -0.73 -1.73
N ALA A 79 -15.40 0.31 -1.05
CA ALA A 79 -16.81 0.67 -1.02
C ALA A 79 -17.30 1.09 -2.41
N CYS A 80 -16.53 1.91 -3.13
CA CYS A 80 -16.87 2.35 -4.48
C CYS A 80 -16.92 1.17 -5.47
N LEU A 81 -15.90 0.33 -5.53
CA LEU A 81 -15.84 -0.81 -6.46
C LEU A 81 -16.95 -1.83 -6.16
N THR A 82 -17.20 -2.16 -4.89
CA THR A 82 -18.30 -3.06 -4.50
C THR A 82 -19.65 -2.45 -4.81
N THR A 83 -19.86 -1.17 -4.49
CA THR A 83 -21.12 -0.49 -4.80
C THR A 83 -21.39 -0.49 -6.30
N PHE A 84 -20.38 -0.17 -7.11
CA PHE A 84 -20.50 -0.22 -8.57
C PHE A 84 -20.82 -1.65 -9.06
N ALA A 85 -20.10 -2.67 -8.59
CA ALA A 85 -20.31 -4.06 -8.98
C ALA A 85 -21.70 -4.61 -8.60
N LEU A 86 -22.35 -4.06 -7.56
CA LEU A 86 -23.65 -4.51 -7.08
C LEU A 86 -24.83 -3.65 -7.58
N THR A 87 -24.60 -2.39 -7.93
CA THR A 87 -25.67 -1.44 -8.29
C THR A 87 -25.70 -1.07 -9.77
N HIS A 88 -24.74 -1.53 -10.58
CA HIS A 88 -24.80 -1.36 -12.02
C HIS A 88 -26.02 -2.08 -12.59
N GLY A 89 -26.90 -1.32 -13.24
CA GLY A 89 -28.09 -1.85 -13.91
C GLY A 89 -27.90 -1.78 -15.42
N THR A 90 -28.27 -2.87 -16.11
CA THR A 90 -28.10 -3.10 -17.55
C THR A 90 -29.10 -2.34 -18.44
N ASN A 91 -29.82 -1.36 -17.89
CA ASN A 91 -30.89 -0.62 -18.58
C ASN A 91 -30.46 0.78 -19.05
N ASN A 92 -29.15 1.07 -19.07
CA ASN A 92 -28.65 2.37 -19.53
C ASN A 92 -28.43 2.36 -21.04
N THR A 93 -28.96 3.38 -21.72
CA THR A 93 -28.88 3.56 -23.17
C THR A 93 -27.60 4.24 -23.66
N SER A 94 -26.65 4.54 -22.75
CA SER A 94 -25.39 5.17 -23.13
C SER A 94 -24.41 4.16 -23.74
N SER A 95 -23.63 4.59 -24.74
CA SER A 95 -22.61 3.75 -25.40
C SER A 95 -21.58 3.18 -24.42
N LEU A 96 -21.23 3.96 -23.38
CA LEU A 96 -20.34 3.51 -22.31
C LEU A 96 -20.98 2.40 -21.46
N ALA A 97 -22.27 2.49 -21.14
CA ALA A 97 -22.95 1.45 -20.37
C ALA A 97 -23.07 0.14 -21.17
N GLN A 98 -23.37 0.23 -22.47
CA GLN A 98 -23.40 -0.94 -23.35
C GLN A 98 -22.04 -1.64 -23.42
N HIS A 99 -20.94 -0.89 -23.46
CA HIS A 99 -19.59 -1.48 -23.44
C HIS A 99 -19.25 -2.13 -22.09
N LEU A 100 -19.78 -1.60 -20.97
CA LEU A 100 -19.58 -2.16 -19.64
C LEU A 100 -20.44 -3.41 -19.38
N ASP A 101 -21.57 -3.54 -20.07
CA ASP A 101 -22.47 -4.71 -19.98
C ASP A 101 -21.92 -5.94 -20.72
N VAL A 102 -20.98 -5.77 -21.65
CA VAL A 102 -20.27 -6.89 -22.28
C VAL A 102 -19.52 -7.67 -21.19
N ASN A 103 -19.79 -8.99 -21.12
CA ASN A 103 -19.20 -9.89 -20.13
C ASN A 103 -19.35 -9.42 -18.66
N TRP A 104 -20.50 -8.82 -18.32
CA TRP A 104 -20.77 -8.25 -17.00
C TRP A 104 -20.43 -9.19 -15.83
N GLU A 105 -20.74 -10.49 -15.93
CA GLU A 105 -20.43 -11.47 -14.87
C GLU A 105 -18.93 -11.59 -14.60
N LEU A 106 -18.09 -11.57 -15.63
CA LEU A 106 -16.63 -11.58 -15.47
C LEU A 106 -16.16 -10.26 -14.85
N ARG A 107 -16.65 -9.12 -15.35
CA ARG A 107 -16.34 -7.78 -14.84
C ARG A 107 -16.68 -7.65 -13.36
N LYS A 108 -17.89 -8.09 -12.97
CA LYS A 108 -18.35 -8.09 -11.58
C LYS A 108 -17.44 -8.91 -10.67
N ARG A 109 -17.03 -10.11 -11.10
CA ARG A 109 -16.08 -10.96 -10.34
C ARG A 109 -14.73 -10.27 -10.16
N LEU A 110 -14.20 -9.63 -11.20
CA LEU A 110 -12.92 -8.91 -11.14
C LEU A 110 -12.97 -7.68 -10.22
N LEU A 111 -14.06 -6.91 -10.28
CA LEU A 111 -14.27 -5.75 -9.41
C LEU A 111 -14.41 -6.16 -7.94
N LEU A 112 -15.17 -7.22 -7.66
CA LEU A 112 -15.30 -7.76 -6.30
C LEU A 112 -13.97 -8.36 -5.79
N ALA A 113 -13.22 -9.05 -6.66
CA ALA A 113 -11.89 -9.55 -6.32
C ALA A 113 -10.92 -8.39 -6.00
N SER A 114 -10.93 -7.33 -6.80
CA SER A 114 -10.16 -6.10 -6.54
C SER A 114 -10.53 -5.45 -5.21
N ALA A 115 -11.83 -5.33 -4.91
CA ALA A 115 -12.32 -4.80 -3.63
C ALA A 115 -11.89 -5.68 -2.44
N ALA A 116 -12.03 -7.00 -2.55
CA ALA A 116 -11.58 -7.95 -1.54
C ALA A 116 -10.07 -7.88 -1.29
N LEU A 117 -9.29 -7.77 -2.35
CA LEU A 117 -7.84 -7.71 -2.27
C LEU A 117 -7.37 -6.36 -1.67
N THR A 118 -8.03 -5.25 -2.01
CA THR A 118 -7.80 -3.93 -1.37
C THR A 118 -8.14 -3.95 0.12
N SER A 119 -9.28 -4.51 0.49
CA SER A 119 -9.71 -4.59 1.90
C SER A 119 -8.85 -5.54 2.72
N SER A 120 -8.32 -6.63 2.13
CA SER A 120 -7.41 -7.59 2.79
C SER A 120 -6.09 -6.98 3.28
N VAL A 121 -5.70 -5.82 2.76
CA VAL A 121 -4.52 -5.07 3.23
C VAL A 121 -4.69 -4.65 4.70
N LEU A 122 -5.91 -4.35 5.14
CA LEU A 122 -6.20 -3.95 6.51
C LEU A 122 -5.94 -5.07 7.53
N PRO A 123 -6.57 -6.26 7.45
CA PRO A 123 -6.29 -7.35 8.37
C PRO A 123 -4.83 -7.81 8.26
N PHE A 124 -4.23 -7.82 7.06
CA PHE A 124 -2.80 -8.10 6.92
C PHE A 124 -1.93 -7.11 7.72
N THR A 125 -2.24 -5.82 7.65
CA THR A 125 -1.50 -4.79 8.40
C THR A 125 -1.63 -5.00 9.92
N VAL A 126 -2.82 -5.35 10.40
CA VAL A 126 -3.08 -5.60 11.83
C VAL A 126 -2.39 -6.86 12.32
N VAL A 127 -2.41 -7.95 11.55
CA VAL A 127 -1.88 -9.25 11.98
C VAL A 127 -0.35 -9.32 11.79
N ALA A 128 0.14 -8.94 10.61
CA ALA A 128 1.54 -9.15 10.24
C ALA A 128 2.45 -7.97 10.55
N MET A 129 2.00 -6.73 10.30
CA MET A 129 2.87 -5.54 10.42
C MET A 129 2.83 -4.91 11.81
N LEU A 130 1.68 -4.91 12.49
CA LEU A 130 1.51 -4.27 13.80
C LEU A 130 2.51 -4.75 14.87
N PRO A 131 2.86 -6.05 14.99
CA PRO A 131 3.89 -6.50 15.94
C PRO A 131 5.26 -5.88 15.66
N ILE A 132 5.65 -5.78 14.39
CA ILE A 132 6.94 -5.17 14.00
C ILE A 132 6.91 -3.67 14.21
N ASN A 133 5.81 -3.00 13.87
CA ASN A 133 5.65 -1.56 14.10
C ASN A 133 5.74 -1.22 15.59
N LYS A 134 5.17 -2.04 16.48
CA LYS A 134 5.30 -1.86 17.93
C LYS A 134 6.76 -1.96 18.39
N LYS A 135 7.52 -2.94 17.89
CA LYS A 135 8.94 -3.10 18.21
C LYS A 135 9.79 -1.93 17.71
N LEU A 136 9.62 -1.52 16.46
CA LEU A 136 10.33 -0.37 15.89
C LEU A 136 9.98 0.94 16.62
N MET A 137 8.73 1.12 17.04
CA MET A 137 8.31 2.27 17.83
C MET A 137 8.94 2.28 19.24
N ALA A 138 9.11 1.11 19.86
CA ALA A 138 9.81 0.99 21.14
C ALA A 138 11.29 1.35 21.00
N LEU A 139 11.96 0.83 19.96
CA LEU A 139 13.37 1.16 19.67
C LEU A 139 13.56 2.64 19.31
N ARG A 140 12.58 3.24 18.63
CA ARG A 140 12.57 4.69 18.36
C ARG A 140 12.49 5.52 19.63
N LYS A 141 11.67 5.11 20.61
CA LYS A 141 11.57 5.76 21.92
C LYS A 141 12.88 5.63 22.70
N ALA A 142 13.45 4.43 22.76
CA ALA A 142 14.76 4.18 23.38
C ALA A 142 15.86 5.06 22.76
N ALA A 143 15.92 5.14 21.42
CA ALA A 143 16.87 6.00 20.71
C ALA A 143 16.68 7.49 21.04
N ASN A 144 15.44 7.97 21.18
CA ASN A 144 15.16 9.34 21.60
C ASN A 144 15.59 9.62 23.04
N ASN A 145 15.48 8.64 23.92
CA ASN A 145 15.92 8.72 25.32
C ASN A 145 17.45 8.58 25.48
N LYS A 146 18.20 8.43 24.38
CA LYS A 146 19.65 8.15 24.37
C LYS A 146 20.02 6.83 25.05
N GLU A 147 19.09 5.88 25.09
CA GLU A 147 19.35 4.52 25.56
C GLU A 147 20.15 3.75 24.48
N PRO A 148 21.01 2.79 24.88
CA PRO A 148 21.73 1.97 23.91
C PRO A 148 20.74 1.10 23.12
N VAL A 149 20.77 1.24 21.79
CA VAL A 149 19.93 0.47 20.86
C VAL A 149 20.78 -0.55 20.12
N ASN A 150 20.32 -1.79 20.07
CA ASN A 150 21.00 -2.84 19.31
C ASN A 150 20.76 -2.64 17.81
N GLU A 151 21.78 -2.19 17.09
CA GLU A 151 21.73 -1.92 15.65
C GLU A 151 21.34 -3.16 14.83
N ASN A 152 21.82 -4.35 15.23
CA ASN A 152 21.50 -5.61 14.54
C ASN A 152 20.01 -5.97 14.68
N GLU A 153 19.41 -5.64 15.83
CA GLU A 153 17.97 -5.83 16.04
C GLU A 153 17.16 -4.88 15.14
N VAL A 154 17.56 -3.60 15.09
CA VAL A 154 16.92 -2.59 14.25
C VAL A 154 16.98 -2.99 12.77
N ASP A 155 18.14 -3.42 12.27
CA ASP A 155 18.31 -3.87 10.89
C ASP A 155 17.47 -5.10 10.55
N SER A 156 17.41 -6.08 11.47
CA SER A 156 16.56 -7.26 11.31
C SER A 156 15.09 -6.88 11.20
N LEU A 157 14.63 -5.95 12.03
CA LEU A 157 13.26 -5.45 12.00
C LEU A 157 12.96 -4.62 10.75
N PHE A 158 13.89 -3.79 10.29
CA PHE A 158 13.75 -3.04 9.04
C PHE A 158 13.65 -3.96 7.82
N LYS A 159 14.50 -4.98 7.73
CA LYS A 159 14.42 -5.98 6.64
C LYS A 159 13.09 -6.74 6.66
N LYS A 160 12.61 -7.12 7.84
CA LYS A 160 11.29 -7.77 7.99
C LYS A 160 10.16 -6.83 7.59
N TRP A 161 10.20 -5.58 8.05
CA TRP A 161 9.21 -4.56 7.73
C TRP A 161 9.16 -4.29 6.23
N ALA A 162 10.31 -4.14 5.57
CA ALA A 162 10.41 -3.94 4.12
C ALA A 162 9.81 -5.11 3.32
N ARG A 163 10.05 -6.36 3.74
CA ARG A 163 9.44 -7.54 3.10
C ARG A 163 7.92 -7.53 3.22
N LEU A 164 7.37 -7.25 4.40
CA LEU A 164 5.92 -7.18 4.60
C LEU A 164 5.29 -6.00 3.84
N GLN A 165 6.00 -4.88 3.78
CA GLN A 165 5.60 -3.74 2.98
C GLN A 165 5.50 -4.14 1.49
N ASN A 166 6.47 -4.89 0.96
CA ASN A 166 6.42 -5.35 -0.42
C ASN A 166 5.21 -6.25 -0.70
N VAL A 167 4.85 -7.14 0.23
CA VAL A 167 3.61 -7.94 0.12
C VAL A 167 2.38 -7.03 0.00
N ARG A 168 2.30 -5.99 0.83
CA ARG A 168 1.21 -5.01 0.77
C ARG A 168 1.20 -4.26 -0.56
N VAL A 169 2.36 -3.88 -1.08
CA VAL A 169 2.49 -3.20 -2.38
C VAL A 169 2.02 -4.11 -3.51
N THR A 170 2.46 -5.37 -3.54
CA THR A 170 2.01 -6.34 -4.55
C THR A 170 0.51 -6.52 -4.51
N ALA A 171 -0.10 -6.57 -3.31
CA ALA A 171 -1.56 -6.61 -3.19
C ALA A 171 -2.20 -5.34 -3.78
N SER A 172 -1.78 -4.14 -3.35
CA SER A 172 -2.34 -2.88 -3.86
C SER A 172 -2.20 -2.73 -5.38
N VAL A 173 -1.07 -3.13 -5.96
CA VAL A 173 -0.85 -3.09 -7.42
C VAL A 173 -1.73 -4.11 -8.13
N SER A 174 -1.81 -5.35 -7.63
CA SER A 174 -2.66 -6.39 -8.22
C SER A 174 -4.12 -5.99 -8.21
N SER A 175 -4.58 -5.36 -7.12
CA SER A 175 -5.94 -4.81 -7.02
C SER A 175 -6.21 -3.76 -8.11
N PHE A 176 -5.29 -2.81 -8.29
CA PHE A 176 -5.40 -1.78 -9.32
C PHE A 176 -5.44 -2.37 -10.72
N VAL A 177 -4.54 -3.32 -11.01
CA VAL A 177 -4.49 -4.00 -12.32
C VAL A 177 -5.80 -4.75 -12.60
N LEU A 178 -6.37 -5.44 -11.60
CA LEU A 178 -7.67 -6.12 -11.76
C LEU A 178 -8.82 -5.14 -12.03
N ALA A 179 -8.87 -4.02 -11.30
CA ALA A 179 -9.86 -2.98 -11.55
C ALA A 179 -9.69 -2.39 -12.96
N LEU A 180 -8.48 -2.00 -13.34
CA LEU A 180 -8.16 -1.43 -14.64
C LEU A 180 -8.48 -2.39 -15.79
N TYR A 181 -8.06 -3.66 -15.66
CA TYR A 181 -8.36 -4.70 -16.64
C TYR A 181 -9.85 -4.89 -16.82
N SER A 182 -10.61 -4.89 -15.72
CA SER A 182 -12.07 -4.94 -15.80
C SER A 182 -12.59 -3.77 -16.64
N PHE A 183 -12.15 -2.53 -16.42
CA PHE A 183 -12.65 -1.35 -17.14
C PHE A 183 -12.23 -1.26 -18.61
N ILE A 184 -11.05 -1.77 -18.99
CA ILE A 184 -10.48 -1.56 -20.32
C ILE A 184 -10.64 -2.76 -21.25
N ALA A 185 -10.56 -3.99 -20.74
CA ALA A 185 -10.30 -5.18 -21.56
C ALA A 185 -11.38 -6.26 -21.49
N VAL A 186 -12.38 -6.11 -20.62
CA VAL A 186 -13.55 -7.02 -20.50
C VAL A 186 -14.75 -6.44 -21.24
#